data_AF-A0A531ANY9-F1
#
_entry.id   AF-A0A531ANY9-F1
#
_cell.length_a   1.000
_cell.length_b   1.000
_cell.length_c   1.000
_cell.angle_alpha   90.00
_cell.angle_beta   90.00
_cell.angle_gamma   90.00
#
_symmetry.space_group_name_H-M   'P 1'
#
loop_
_entity.id
_entity.type
_entity.pdbx_description
1 polymer ?
#
loop_
_entity_poly.entity_id
_entity_poly.type
_entity_poly.pdbx_seq_one_letter_code
_entity_poly.pdbx_strand_id
1 'polypeptide(L)'
;CPAIDGILEEADEVSGDIDDKDVLDAALIASAQAVEHYEITRYGTLIAWAKQLGRTDCANVLANNIKEEQATDRKLTEIAEAKVNLQAAE
;
A
#
# COMPACT_ATOMS: atom_id res chain seq x y z
N CYS A 1 -11.51 -0.27 -9.98
CA CYS A 1 -12.03 0.90 -9.22
C CYS A 1 -11.16 2.07 -9.63
N PRO A 2 -11.67 3.17 -10.22
CA PRO A 2 -10.82 4.09 -10.98
C PRO A 2 -9.57 4.60 -10.24
N ALA A 3 -9.66 4.79 -8.91
CA ALA A 3 -8.51 5.20 -8.11
C ALA A 3 -7.44 4.11 -7.96
N ILE A 4 -7.81 2.84 -7.69
CA ILE A 4 -6.80 1.77 -7.62
C ILE A 4 -6.29 1.39 -9.00
N ASP A 5 -7.14 1.47 -10.03
CA ASP A 5 -6.75 1.21 -11.41
C ASP A 5 -5.65 2.21 -11.83
N GLY A 6 -5.80 3.49 -11.48
CA GLY A 6 -4.78 4.52 -11.74
C GLY A 6 -3.48 4.35 -10.94
N ILE A 7 -3.55 3.89 -9.68
CA ILE A 7 -2.33 3.60 -8.88
C ILE A 7 -1.55 2.43 -9.51
N LEU A 8 -2.25 1.41 -10.02
CA LEU A 8 -1.63 0.29 -10.70
C LEU A 8 -1.04 0.70 -12.06
N GLU A 9 -1.74 1.55 -12.80
CA GLU A 9 -1.24 2.10 -14.08
C GLU A 9 0.03 2.94 -13.87
N GLU A 10 0.07 3.78 -12.82
CA GLU A 10 1.29 4.50 -12.41
C GLU A 10 2.43 3.55 -12.04
N ALA A 11 2.14 2.45 -11.33
CA ALA A 11 3.15 1.44 -10.98
C ALA A 11 3.73 0.73 -12.22
N ASP A 12 2.87 0.39 -13.19
CA ASP A 12 3.27 -0.23 -14.45
C ASP A 12 4.10 0.74 -15.32
N GLU A 13 3.71 2.01 -15.39
CA GLU A 13 4.48 3.05 -16.10
C GLU A 13 5.87 3.26 -15.49
N VAL A 14 5.92 3.48 -14.17
CA VAL A 14 7.20 3.71 -13.46
C VAL A 14 8.13 2.50 -13.59
N SER A 15 7.61 1.28 -13.41
CA SER A 15 8.43 0.06 -13.52
C SER A 15 8.89 -0.24 -14.95
N GLY A 16 8.10 0.15 -15.97
CA GLY A 16 8.44 -0.02 -17.38
C GLY A 16 9.59 0.86 -17.87
N ASP A 17 9.84 1.99 -17.19
CA ASP A 17 10.87 2.97 -17.55
C ASP A 17 12.21 2.77 -16.82
N ILE A 18 12.31 1.77 -15.92
CA ILE A 18 13.50 1.54 -15.08
C ILE A 18 14.27 0.30 -15.54
N ASP A 19 15.46 0.53 -16.09
CA ASP A 19 16.37 -0.54 -16.54
C ASP A 19 17.23 -1.14 -15.40
N ASP A 20 17.54 -0.33 -14.38
CA ASP A 20 18.36 -0.77 -13.24
C ASP A 20 17.52 -1.57 -12.25
N LYS A 21 17.99 -2.77 -11.89
CA LYS A 21 17.23 -3.70 -11.05
C LYS A 21 17.07 -3.24 -9.62
N ASP A 22 18.11 -2.60 -9.05
CA ASP A 22 18.07 -2.14 -7.68
C ASP A 22 17.16 -0.91 -7.56
N VAL A 23 17.16 -0.03 -8.58
CA VAL A 23 16.20 1.08 -8.68
C VAL A 23 14.77 0.56 -8.91
N LEU A 24 14.60 -0.50 -9.72
CA LEU A 24 13.28 -1.10 -9.99
C LEU A 24 12.66 -1.67 -8.71
N ASP A 25 13.44 -2.40 -7.90
CA ASP A 25 12.95 -2.94 -6.63
C ASP A 25 12.50 -1.81 -5.68
N ALA A 26 13.22 -0.68 -5.64
CA ALA A 26 12.82 0.48 -4.83
C ALA A 26 11.52 1.10 -5.34
N ALA A 27 11.36 1.24 -6.65
CA ALA A 27 10.15 1.76 -7.27
C ALA A 27 8.94 0.85 -7.02
N LEU A 28 9.10 -0.47 -7.15
CA LEU A 28 8.04 -1.44 -6.87
C LEU A 28 7.58 -1.39 -5.41
N ILE A 29 8.51 -1.22 -4.46
CA ILE A 29 8.14 -1.04 -3.05
C ILE A 29 7.35 0.26 -2.86
N ALA A 30 7.80 1.37 -3.44
CA ALA A 30 7.08 2.65 -3.34
C ALA A 30 5.65 2.56 -3.90
N SER A 31 5.48 1.93 -5.07
CA SER A 31 4.17 1.69 -5.67
C SER A 31 3.29 0.78 -4.79
N ALA A 32 3.87 -0.28 -4.21
CA ALA A 32 3.13 -1.14 -3.28
C ALA A 32 2.67 -0.36 -2.04
N GLN A 33 3.51 0.51 -1.46
CA GLN A 33 3.10 1.35 -0.34
C GLN A 33 1.98 2.34 -0.70
N ALA A 34 1.96 2.86 -1.94
CA ALA A 34 0.86 3.70 -2.41
C ALA A 34 -0.49 2.94 -2.44
N VAL A 35 -0.46 1.66 -2.85
CA VAL A 35 -1.62 0.76 -2.77
C VAL A 35 -2.08 0.59 -1.32
N GLU A 36 -1.16 0.24 -0.41
CA GLU A 36 -1.48 0.04 1.02
C GLU A 36 -2.09 1.30 1.65
N HIS A 37 -1.56 2.49 1.35
CA HIS A 37 -2.07 3.76 1.87
C HIS A 37 -3.48 4.07 1.35
N TYR A 38 -3.75 3.73 0.09
CA TYR A 38 -5.10 3.81 -0.46
C TYR A 38 -6.06 2.90 0.30
N GLU A 39 -5.69 1.64 0.54
CA GLU A 39 -6.51 0.67 1.27
C GLU A 39 -6.74 1.09 2.72
N ILE A 40 -5.71 1.52 3.44
CA ILE A 40 -5.81 2.04 4.82
C ILE A 40 -6.82 3.18 4.89
N THR A 41 -6.78 4.10 3.94
CA THR A 41 -7.73 5.23 3.85
C THR A 41 -9.16 4.74 3.66
N ARG A 42 -9.37 3.74 2.78
CA ARG A 42 -10.70 3.16 2.52
C ARG A 42 -11.22 2.38 3.73
N TYR A 43 -10.44 1.48 4.31
CA TYR A 43 -10.85 0.72 5.48
C TYR A 43 -11.15 1.63 6.68
N GLY A 44 -10.33 2.65 6.93
CA GLY A 44 -10.57 3.61 8.02
C GLY A 44 -11.93 4.29 7.90
N THR A 45 -12.28 4.72 6.68
CA THR A 45 -13.58 5.31 6.37
C THR A 45 -14.73 4.31 6.54
N LEU A 46 -14.58 3.10 5.99
CA LEU A 46 -15.61 2.05 6.05
C LEU A 46 -15.89 1.60 7.50
N ILE A 47 -14.85 1.49 8.34
CA ILE A 47 -15.00 1.18 9.76
C ILE A 47 -15.82 2.27 10.47
N ALA A 48 -15.51 3.55 10.21
CA ALA A 48 -16.24 4.66 10.81
C ALA A 48 -17.74 4.64 10.41
N TRP A 49 -18.03 4.39 9.13
CA TRP A 49 -19.41 4.28 8.64
C TRP A 49 -20.13 3.06 9.22
N ALA A 50 -19.47 1.90 9.29
CA ALA A 50 -20.05 0.70 9.87
C ALA A 50 -20.44 0.93 11.35
N LYS A 51 -19.59 1.61 12.13
CA LYS A 51 -19.90 2.00 13.51
C LYS A 51 -21.11 2.95 13.57
N GLN A 52 -21.15 3.97 12.72
CA GLN A 52 -22.26 4.93 12.67
C GLN A 52 -23.61 4.25 12.33
N LEU A 53 -23.58 3.20 11.51
CA LEU A 53 -24.75 2.42 11.11
C LEU A 53 -25.11 1.31 12.11
N GLY A 54 -24.41 1.20 13.24
CA GLY A 54 -24.64 0.12 14.23
C GLY A 54 -24.21 -1.27 13.75
N ARG A 55 -23.39 -1.36 12.69
CA ARG A 55 -22.89 -2.60 12.08
C ARG A 55 -21.54 -2.99 12.65
N THR A 56 -21.52 -3.30 13.95
CA THR A 56 -20.30 -3.70 14.67
C THR A 56 -19.69 -4.99 14.10
N ASP A 57 -20.53 -5.88 13.57
CA ASP A 57 -20.11 -7.08 12.82
C ASP A 57 -19.19 -6.72 11.64
N CYS A 58 -19.61 -5.78 10.80
CA CYS A 58 -18.83 -5.31 9.67
C CYS A 58 -17.57 -4.55 10.14
N ALA A 59 -17.72 -3.67 11.14
CA ALA A 59 -16.59 -2.90 11.66
C ALA A 59 -15.46 -3.79 12.17
N ASN A 60 -15.77 -4.93 12.78
CA ASN A 60 -14.76 -5.87 13.29
C ASN A 60 -13.99 -6.58 12.16
N VAL A 61 -14.68 -7.00 11.10
CA VAL A 61 -14.02 -7.62 9.94
C VAL A 61 -13.11 -6.60 9.25
N LEU A 62 -13.62 -5.40 8.97
CA LEU A 62 -12.83 -4.33 8.35
C LEU A 62 -11.64 -3.88 9.23
N ALA A 63 -11.78 -3.96 10.55
CA ALA A 63 -10.70 -3.67 11.49
C ALA A 63 -9.60 -4.75 11.52
N ASN A 64 -9.86 -5.96 11.02
CA ASN A 64 -8.79 -6.94 10.80
C ASN A 64 -8.03 -6.59 9.51
N ASN A 65 -8.75 -6.33 8.41
CA ASN A 65 -8.11 -5.96 7.14
C ASN A 65 -7.20 -4.73 7.29
N ILE A 66 -7.68 -3.64 7.91
CA ILE A 66 -6.83 -2.44 8.09
C ILE A 66 -5.55 -2.73 8.89
N LYS A 67 -5.56 -3.70 9.82
CA LYS A 67 -4.37 -4.06 10.59
C LYS A 67 -3.39 -4.85 9.73
N GLU A 68 -3.89 -5.69 8.84
CA GLU A 68 -3.10 -6.42 7.85
C GLU A 68 -2.42 -5.43 6.90
N GLU A 69 -3.17 -4.48 6.32
CA GLU A 69 -2.58 -3.50 5.39
C GLU A 69 -1.55 -2.60 6.09
N GLN A 70 -1.85 -2.15 7.31
CA GLN A 70 -0.88 -1.41 8.13
C GLN A 70 0.38 -2.23 8.47
N ALA A 71 0.25 -3.56 8.61
CA ALA A 71 1.40 -4.43 8.84
C ALA A 71 2.21 -4.64 7.56
N THR A 72 1.54 -4.77 6.41
CA THR A 72 2.16 -4.85 5.09
C THR A 72 2.95 -3.59 4.78
N ASP A 73 2.36 -2.40 4.93
CA ASP A 73 3.07 -1.12 4.71
C ASP A 73 4.30 -0.95 5.62
N ARG A 74 4.18 -1.32 6.91
CA ARG A 74 5.33 -1.35 7.82
C ARG A 74 6.40 -2.31 7.32
N LYS A 75 6.01 -3.48 6.81
CA LYS A 75 6.97 -4.47 6.32
C LYS A 75 7.69 -4.00 5.06
N LEU A 76 6.97 -3.36 4.15
CA LEU A 76 7.53 -2.71 2.96
C LEU A 76 8.53 -1.63 3.36
N THR A 77 8.19 -0.79 4.35
CA THR A 77 9.09 0.23 4.90
C THR A 77 10.37 -0.38 5.47
N GLU A 78 10.26 -1.44 6.27
CA GLU A 78 11.43 -2.16 6.81
C GLU A 78 12.37 -2.67 5.70
N ILE A 79 11.80 -3.21 4.62
CA ILE A 79 12.58 -3.72 3.48
C ILE A 79 13.27 -2.57 2.73
N ALA A 80 12.53 -1.49 2.49
CA ALA A 80 13.02 -0.29 1.82
C ALA A 80 14.23 0.30 2.56
N GLU A 81 14.09 0.54 3.87
CA GLU A 81 15.12 1.18 4.70
C GLU A 81 16.31 0.25 4.99
N ALA A 82 16.09 -1.05 5.15
CA ALA A 82 17.15 -1.97 5.52
C ALA A 82 18.14 -2.23 4.37
N LYS A 83 17.68 -2.20 3.12
CA LYS A 83 18.50 -2.62 1.98
C LYS A 83 18.16 -1.93 0.67
N VAL A 84 16.89 -1.93 0.26
CA VAL A 84 16.52 -1.64 -1.13
C VAL A 84 16.84 -0.19 -1.52
N ASN A 85 16.53 0.77 -0.65
CA ASN A 85 16.85 2.18 -0.92
C ASN A 85 18.36 2.46 -0.94
N LEU A 86 19.15 1.69 -0.19
CA LEU A 86 20.61 1.83 -0.21
C LEU A 86 21.17 1.31 -1.53
N GLN A 87 20.70 0.15 -2.00
CA GLN A 87 21.14 -0.42 -3.27
C GLN A 87 20.79 0.48 -4.46
N ALA A 88 19.59 1.08 -4.46
CA ALA A 88 19.15 1.99 -5.51
C ALA A 88 19.95 3.32 -5.57
N ALA A 89 20.71 3.65 -4.52
CA ALA A 89 21.47 4.89 -4.41
C ALA A 89 22.96 4.75 -4.80
N GLU A 90 23.43 3.53 -5.09
CA GLU A 90 24.81 3.23 -5.52
C GLU A 90 24.97 3.29 -7.04
#